data_AF-A0A5M3W215-F1
#
_entry.id   AF-A0A5M3W215-F1
#
_cell.length_a   1.000
_cell.length_b   1.000
_cell.length_c   1.000
_cell.angle_alpha   90.00
_cell.angle_beta   90.00
_cell.angle_gamma   90.00
#
_symmetry.space_group_name_H-M   'P 1'
#
loop_
_entity.id
_entity.type
_entity.pdbx_description
1 polymer ?
#
loop_
_entity_poly.entity_id
_entity_poly.type
_entity_poly.pdbx_seq_one_letter_code
_entity_poly.pdbx_strand_id
1 'polypeptide(L)'
;MRQRILIVLTLLAGLLVFTPGTASACSCGPVEPAEAVSESAAVFSGVVADRLLTGESSELGTGVIYTFRVDTAYKGDVMESTQVQSAVHEASCGVKLAVGTRYLIFAYDTQAIGRMTRSPDSVPLGTSLCSGNREVGDSATLSETNVRPDLFGTPATRELIQALGTPKAEWPTKPANTDGLTTDPAIAATPASATGPSDPSLSLWWLLLLIPVGTGTLYAWFRRPSRSRTPGSPA
;
A
#
# COMPACT_ATOMS: atom_id res chain seq x y z
N MET A 1 38.45 20.32 14.64
CA MET A 1 37.18 20.90 14.12
C MET A 1 36.88 20.51 12.69
N ARG A 2 37.79 20.69 11.72
CA ARG A 2 37.58 20.36 10.29
C ARG A 2 37.05 18.93 10.04
N GLN A 3 37.60 17.94 10.74
CA GLN A 3 37.18 16.53 10.59
C GLN A 3 35.74 16.26 11.08
N ARG A 4 35.26 16.97 12.10
CA ARG A 4 33.88 16.83 12.59
C ARG A 4 32.88 17.47 11.61
N ILE A 5 33.25 18.60 11.01
CA ILE A 5 32.43 19.28 10.00
C ILE A 5 32.28 18.41 8.75
N LEU A 6 33.36 17.75 8.30
CA LEU A 6 33.32 16.85 7.15
C LEU A 6 32.39 15.64 7.39
N ILE A 7 32.42 15.05 8.59
CA ILE A 7 31.55 13.91 8.95
C ILE A 7 30.07 14.32 8.99
N VAL A 8 29.77 15.51 9.53
CA VAL A 8 28.39 16.02 9.57
C VAL A 8 27.89 16.31 8.15
N LEU A 9 28.73 16.90 7.29
CA LEU A 9 28.37 17.18 5.90
C LEU A 9 28.12 15.91 5.09
N THR A 10 28.92 14.85 5.27
CA THR A 10 28.68 13.57 4.58
C THR A 10 27.43 12.86 5.09
N LEU A 11 27.13 12.92 6.40
CA LEU A 11 25.89 12.38 6.96
C LEU A 11 24.65 13.13 6.43
N LEU A 12 24.70 14.46 6.38
CA LEU A 12 23.61 15.27 5.85
C LEU A 12 23.40 15.01 4.36
N ALA A 13 24.47 14.93 3.57
CA ALA A 13 24.41 14.60 2.15
C ALA A 13 23.83 13.19 1.90
N GLY A 14 24.17 12.21 2.74
CA GLY A 14 23.60 10.86 2.66
C GLY A 14 22.09 10.83 2.93
N LEU A 15 21.60 11.70 3.82
CA LEU A 15 20.17 11.79 4.16
C LEU A 15 19.33 12.42 3.03
N LEU A 16 19.90 13.35 2.24
CA LEU A 16 19.21 13.95 1.09
C LEU A 16 19.06 12.99 -0.10
N VAL A 17 19.86 11.93 -0.17
CA VAL A 17 19.81 10.93 -1.26
C VAL A 17 18.85 9.78 -0.94
N PHE A 18 18.47 9.61 0.33
CA PHE A 18 17.46 8.64 0.73
C PHE A 18 16.05 9.17 0.42
N THR A 19 15.63 9.03 -0.83
CA THR A 19 14.19 9.02 -1.13
C THR A 19 13.60 7.71 -0.59
N PRO A 20 12.52 7.74 0.21
CA PRO A 20 11.86 6.51 0.61
C PRO A 20 11.28 5.85 -0.66
N GLY A 21 11.95 4.82 -1.16
CA GLY A 21 11.41 3.96 -2.20
C GLY A 21 10.18 3.23 -1.68
N THR A 22 9.17 3.03 -2.53
CA THR A 22 8.09 2.09 -2.23
C THR A 22 8.74 0.72 -2.02
N ALA A 23 8.57 0.15 -0.82
CA ALA A 23 9.09 -1.18 -0.51
C ALA A 23 8.30 -2.21 -1.32
N SER A 24 8.77 -2.50 -2.54
CA SER A 24 8.21 -3.56 -3.38
C SER A 24 8.71 -4.92 -2.88
N ALA A 25 8.11 -5.40 -1.80
CA ALA A 25 8.36 -6.75 -1.28
C ALA A 25 7.68 -7.84 -2.13
N CYS A 26 6.66 -7.46 -2.91
CA CYS A 26 5.89 -8.39 -3.72
C CYS A 26 6.61 -8.61 -5.05
N SER A 27 7.41 -9.68 -5.14
CA SER A 27 8.16 -10.06 -6.35
C SER A 27 7.30 -10.77 -7.40
N CYS A 28 6.08 -10.28 -7.61
CA CYS A 28 5.11 -10.95 -8.47
C CYS A 28 5.59 -10.87 -9.92
N GLY A 29 5.66 -12.03 -10.56
CA GLY A 29 6.03 -12.13 -11.96
C GLY A 29 4.91 -11.63 -12.87
N PRO A 30 5.19 -11.37 -14.16
CA PRO A 30 4.14 -11.18 -15.14
C PRO A 30 3.27 -12.43 -15.18
N VAL A 31 1.96 -12.26 -15.01
CA VAL A 31 0.96 -13.33 -15.11
C VAL A 31 0.16 -13.10 -16.39
N GLU A 32 0.04 -14.14 -17.24
CA GLU A 32 -0.80 -14.05 -18.42
C GLU A 32 -2.27 -13.90 -18.03
N PRO A 33 -3.09 -13.12 -18.76
CA PRO A 33 -4.48 -12.88 -18.37
C PRO A 33 -5.31 -14.16 -18.22
N ALA A 34 -5.11 -15.14 -19.11
CA ALA A 34 -5.79 -16.44 -19.03
C ALA A 34 -5.41 -17.21 -17.76
N GLU A 35 -4.14 -17.17 -17.37
CA GLU A 35 -3.66 -17.80 -16.15
C GLU A 35 -4.22 -17.10 -14.91
N ALA A 36 -4.25 -15.77 -14.89
CA ALA A 36 -4.84 -15.00 -13.79
C ALA A 36 -6.32 -15.35 -13.57
N VAL A 37 -7.09 -15.52 -14.66
CA VAL A 37 -8.49 -15.99 -14.59
C VAL A 37 -8.55 -17.45 -14.12
N SER A 38 -7.65 -18.31 -14.60
CA SER A 38 -7.60 -19.74 -14.28
C SER A 38 -7.26 -20.01 -12.81
N GLU A 39 -6.27 -19.32 -12.24
CA GLU A 39 -5.84 -19.47 -10.85
C GLU A 39 -6.80 -18.84 -9.84
N SER A 40 -7.64 -17.89 -10.28
CA SER A 40 -8.62 -17.23 -9.42
C SER A 40 -9.77 -18.16 -9.03
N ALA A 41 -10.19 -18.14 -7.76
CA ALA A 41 -11.41 -18.80 -7.32
C ALA A 41 -12.67 -18.07 -7.83
N ALA A 42 -12.61 -16.73 -7.88
CA ALA A 42 -13.66 -15.89 -8.41
C ALA A 42 -13.10 -14.70 -9.19
N VAL A 43 -13.81 -14.29 -10.25
CA VAL A 43 -13.48 -13.10 -11.04
C VAL A 43 -14.76 -12.33 -11.31
N PHE A 44 -14.81 -11.07 -10.91
CA PHE A 44 -16.02 -10.24 -11.03
C PHE A 44 -15.68 -8.76 -11.17
N SER A 45 -16.59 -8.00 -11.80
CA SER A 45 -16.55 -6.54 -11.81
C SER A 45 -17.58 -5.98 -10.83
N GLY A 46 -17.21 -4.95 -10.08
CA GLY A 46 -18.06 -4.39 -9.04
C GLY A 46 -17.57 -3.04 -8.53
N VAL A 47 -18.46 -2.29 -7.88
CA VAL A 47 -18.11 -1.05 -7.17
C VAL A 47 -17.87 -1.38 -5.71
N VAL A 48 -16.80 -0.84 -5.13
CA VAL A 48 -16.57 -0.93 -3.67
C VAL A 48 -17.62 -0.07 -2.96
N ALA A 49 -18.53 -0.72 -2.25
CA ALA A 49 -19.59 -0.07 -1.49
C ALA A 49 -19.12 0.38 -0.11
N ASP A 50 -18.29 -0.43 0.55
CA ASP A 50 -17.79 -0.15 1.89
C ASP A 50 -16.41 -0.79 2.14
N ARG A 51 -15.72 -0.31 3.18
CA ARG A 51 -14.42 -0.82 3.62
C ARG A 51 -14.33 -0.83 5.13
N LEU A 52 -14.07 -2.00 5.70
CA LEU A 52 -13.89 -2.22 7.13
C LEU A 52 -12.46 -2.66 7.45
N LEU A 53 -11.76 -1.94 8.31
CA LEU A 53 -10.45 -2.38 8.83
C LEU A 53 -10.66 -3.48 9.87
N THR A 54 -9.88 -4.56 9.78
CA THR A 54 -9.95 -5.70 10.69
C THR A 54 -8.67 -5.84 11.51
N GLY A 55 -8.82 -5.79 12.84
CA GLY A 55 -7.76 -6.09 13.82
C GLY A 55 -7.12 -4.88 14.50
N GLU A 56 -6.89 -5.00 15.81
CA GLU A 56 -5.88 -4.26 16.56
C GLU A 56 -4.55 -5.04 16.45
N SER A 57 -3.51 -4.38 15.92
CA SER A 57 -2.09 -4.76 15.99
C SER A 57 -1.76 -6.25 16.21
N SER A 58 -2.00 -7.10 15.20
CA SER A 58 -1.43 -8.46 15.18
C SER A 58 -0.02 -8.44 14.58
N GLU A 59 0.84 -9.40 14.94
CA GLU A 59 2.19 -9.59 14.38
C GLU A 59 2.21 -9.78 12.84
N LEU A 60 1.04 -10.07 12.24
CA LEU A 60 0.84 -10.21 10.79
C LEU A 60 0.20 -8.97 10.13
N GLY A 61 -0.10 -7.92 10.90
CA GLY A 61 -0.65 -6.65 10.42
C GLY A 61 -2.19 -6.53 10.50
N THR A 62 -2.68 -5.30 10.29
CA THR A 62 -4.11 -4.98 10.16
C THR A 62 -4.64 -5.43 8.79
N GLY A 63 -5.78 -6.11 8.78
CA GLY A 63 -6.48 -6.51 7.56
C GLY A 63 -7.51 -5.47 7.12
N VAL A 64 -8.06 -5.66 5.94
CA VAL A 64 -9.17 -4.86 5.43
C VAL A 64 -10.15 -5.75 4.67
N ILE A 65 -11.44 -5.58 4.95
CA ILE A 65 -12.53 -6.20 4.21
C ILE A 65 -13.18 -5.13 3.33
N TYR A 66 -13.32 -5.43 2.05
CA TYR A 66 -14.04 -4.61 1.09
C TYR A 66 -15.38 -5.27 0.77
N THR A 67 -16.46 -4.52 0.89
CA THR A 67 -17.78 -4.96 0.43
C THR A 67 -18.00 -4.41 -0.97
N PHE A 68 -18.28 -5.30 -1.91
CA PHE A 68 -18.58 -4.94 -3.30
C PHE A 68 -20.08 -5.02 -3.56
N ARG A 69 -20.56 -4.06 -4.35
CA ARG A 69 -21.77 -4.22 -5.14
C ARG A 69 -21.34 -4.70 -6.53
N VAL A 70 -21.55 -5.98 -6.78
CA VAL A 70 -21.12 -6.69 -7.99
C VAL A 70 -22.07 -6.39 -9.13
N ASP A 71 -21.51 -6.08 -10.30
CA ASP A 71 -22.26 -5.83 -11.52
C ASP A 71 -22.24 -7.06 -12.43
N THR A 72 -21.08 -7.73 -12.53
CA THR A 72 -20.91 -8.92 -13.36
C THR A 72 -19.95 -9.91 -12.71
N ALA A 73 -20.35 -11.18 -12.64
CA ALA A 73 -19.47 -12.29 -12.27
C ALA A 73 -19.07 -13.08 -13.52
N TYR A 74 -17.77 -13.23 -13.75
CA TYR A 74 -17.20 -14.01 -14.85
C TYR A 74 -16.81 -15.42 -14.41
N LYS A 75 -16.37 -15.57 -13.16
CA LYS A 75 -15.96 -16.84 -12.57
C LYS A 75 -16.34 -16.92 -11.09
N GLY A 76 -16.57 -18.14 -10.60
CA GLY A 76 -16.90 -18.42 -9.21
C GLY A 76 -18.38 -18.22 -8.89
N ASP A 77 -18.77 -18.51 -7.65
CA ASP A 77 -20.10 -18.23 -7.12
C ASP A 77 -20.03 -16.92 -6.33
N VAL A 78 -20.34 -15.82 -7.02
CA VAL A 78 -20.31 -14.45 -6.49
C VAL A 78 -21.74 -13.94 -6.40
N MET A 79 -22.08 -13.21 -5.33
CA MET A 79 -23.41 -12.61 -5.15
C MET A 79 -23.36 -11.10 -5.41
N GLU A 80 -24.53 -10.47 -5.58
CA GLU A 80 -24.67 -9.01 -5.77
C GLU A 80 -23.91 -8.22 -4.70
N SER A 81 -23.96 -8.67 -3.44
CA SER A 81 -23.11 -8.18 -2.37
C SER A 81 -22.10 -9.25 -2.00
N THR A 82 -20.82 -8.96 -2.23
CA THR A 82 -19.73 -9.90 -1.95
C THR A 82 -18.62 -9.19 -1.18
N GLN A 83 -18.10 -9.84 -0.15
CA GLN A 83 -16.96 -9.35 0.61
C GLN A 83 -15.67 -9.97 0.09
N VAL A 84 -14.59 -9.18 0.07
CA VAL A 84 -13.24 -9.63 -0.25
C VAL A 84 -12.26 -9.05 0.76
N GLN A 85 -11.39 -9.89 1.32
CA GLN A 85 -10.36 -9.45 2.25
C GLN A 85 -9.02 -9.17 1.56
N SER A 86 -8.25 -8.24 2.11
CA SER A 86 -6.85 -8.00 1.77
C SER A 86 -6.05 -7.56 3.00
N ALA A 87 -4.73 -7.54 2.89
CA ALA A 87 -3.91 -6.82 3.87
C ALA A 87 -4.09 -5.30 3.66
N VAL A 88 -3.93 -4.51 4.72
CA VAL A 88 -4.09 -3.04 4.60
C VAL A 88 -2.88 -2.36 3.96
N HIS A 89 -1.70 -2.97 4.08
CA HIS A 89 -0.43 -2.38 3.66
C HIS A 89 0.16 -3.09 2.45
N GLU A 90 0.67 -2.30 1.50
CA GLU A 90 1.35 -2.78 0.29
C GLU A 90 2.60 -3.61 0.60
N ALA A 91 3.29 -3.32 1.71
CA ALA A 91 4.42 -4.11 2.19
C ALA A 91 4.06 -5.56 2.54
N SER A 92 2.78 -5.83 2.83
CA SER A 92 2.20 -7.16 3.06
C SER A 92 1.44 -7.68 1.82
N CYS A 93 1.70 -7.09 0.65
CA CYS A 93 0.97 -7.31 -0.60
C CYS A 93 -0.53 -6.96 -0.52
N GLY A 94 -0.89 -6.05 0.36
CA GLY A 94 -2.23 -5.51 0.50
C GLY A 94 -2.59 -4.55 -0.63
N VAL A 95 -3.81 -4.68 -1.16
CA VAL A 95 -4.33 -3.77 -2.19
C VAL A 95 -5.20 -2.68 -1.56
N LYS A 96 -5.04 -1.45 -2.06
CA LYS A 96 -5.88 -0.31 -1.71
C LYS A 96 -6.96 -0.13 -2.77
N LEU A 97 -8.21 -0.32 -2.38
CA LEU A 97 -9.37 -0.08 -3.24
C LEU A 97 -10.16 1.11 -2.69
N ALA A 98 -10.58 1.99 -3.59
CA ALA A 98 -11.34 3.18 -3.23
C ALA A 98 -12.84 2.88 -3.21
N VAL A 99 -13.52 3.32 -2.15
CA VAL A 99 -14.99 3.28 -2.06
C VAL A 99 -15.58 4.17 -3.16
N GLY A 100 -16.63 3.69 -3.82
CA GLY A 100 -17.23 4.37 -4.97
C GLY A 100 -16.45 4.18 -6.28
N THR A 101 -15.39 3.38 -6.29
CA THR A 101 -14.65 3.05 -7.52
C THR A 101 -14.97 1.63 -7.98
N ARG A 102 -15.06 1.47 -9.30
CA ARG A 102 -15.32 0.19 -9.96
C ARG A 102 -14.01 -0.54 -10.23
N TYR A 103 -13.98 -1.83 -9.94
CA TYR A 103 -12.83 -2.69 -10.19
C TYR A 103 -13.24 -4.00 -10.84
N LEU A 104 -12.33 -4.56 -11.63
CA LEU A 104 -12.29 -5.97 -11.98
C LEU A 104 -11.40 -6.67 -10.95
N ILE A 105 -11.98 -7.55 -10.15
CA ILE A 105 -11.34 -8.24 -9.04
C ILE A 105 -11.08 -9.68 -9.40
N PHE A 106 -9.86 -10.11 -9.11
CA PHE A 106 -9.40 -11.48 -9.16
C PHE A 106 -9.21 -11.94 -7.71
N ALA A 107 -10.06 -12.86 -7.28
CA ALA A 107 -10.09 -13.32 -5.90
C ALA A 107 -9.66 -14.78 -5.81
N TYR A 108 -8.79 -15.07 -4.84
CA TYR A 108 -8.43 -16.42 -4.45
C TYR A 108 -9.29 -16.89 -3.29
N ASP A 109 -9.38 -18.20 -3.10
CA ASP A 109 -9.98 -18.80 -1.92
C ASP A 109 -8.98 -18.73 -0.76
N THR A 110 -9.35 -17.99 0.29
CA THR A 110 -8.54 -17.82 1.51
C THR A 110 -8.33 -19.10 2.29
N GLN A 111 -9.16 -20.13 2.08
CA GLN A 111 -9.03 -21.43 2.72
C GLN A 111 -8.09 -22.36 1.94
N ALA A 112 -7.99 -22.18 0.61
CA ALA A 112 -7.18 -23.03 -0.26
C ALA A 112 -5.69 -22.70 -0.17
N ILE A 113 -5.35 -21.41 -0.07
CA ILE A 113 -4.02 -21.01 0.35
C ILE A 113 -3.99 -21.09 1.87
N GLY A 114 -3.06 -21.85 2.45
CA GLY A 114 -2.85 -21.95 3.91
C GLY A 114 -2.43 -20.63 4.60
N ARG A 115 -2.80 -19.47 4.03
CA ARG A 115 -2.72 -18.14 4.64
C ARG A 115 -3.79 -18.06 5.72
N MET A 116 -3.31 -18.12 6.97
CA MET A 116 -4.09 -17.94 8.18
C MET A 116 -5.03 -16.72 8.10
N THR A 117 -6.30 -16.96 7.80
CA THR A 117 -7.38 -16.26 8.50
C THR A 117 -8.01 -17.25 9.47
N ARG A 118 -7.41 -17.36 10.65
CA ARG A 118 -7.95 -18.08 11.82
C ARG A 118 -9.07 -17.26 12.50
N SER A 119 -9.89 -16.56 11.72
CA SER A 119 -11.04 -15.85 12.25
C SER A 119 -12.30 -16.64 11.87
N PRO A 120 -13.19 -16.99 12.82
CA PRO A 120 -14.46 -17.67 12.52
C PRO A 120 -15.39 -16.83 11.63
N ASP A 121 -15.12 -15.53 11.46
CA ASP A 121 -15.79 -14.61 10.54
C ASP A 121 -15.01 -14.39 9.22
N SER A 122 -14.12 -15.32 8.86
CA SER A 122 -13.23 -15.18 7.71
C SER A 122 -14.01 -15.07 6.40
N VAL A 123 -13.83 -13.94 5.72
CA VAL A 123 -14.32 -13.72 4.36
C VAL A 123 -13.63 -14.74 3.43
N PRO A 124 -14.37 -15.60 2.73
CA PRO A 124 -13.79 -16.73 1.98
C PRO A 124 -12.95 -16.27 0.79
N LEU A 125 -13.25 -15.09 0.24
CA LEU A 125 -12.53 -14.53 -0.90
C LEU A 125 -11.48 -13.51 -0.44
N GLY A 126 -10.27 -13.66 -0.96
CA GLY A 126 -9.17 -12.75 -0.70
C GLY A 126 -8.57 -12.21 -1.99
N THR A 127 -7.95 -11.03 -1.92
CA THR A 127 -7.23 -10.44 -3.05
C THR A 127 -5.97 -9.70 -2.58
N SER A 128 -5.07 -9.41 -3.51
CA SER A 128 -3.76 -8.82 -3.22
C SER A 128 -3.28 -7.92 -4.36
N LEU A 129 -2.15 -7.24 -4.17
CA LEU A 129 -1.48 -6.50 -5.25
C LEU A 129 -1.12 -7.39 -6.46
N CYS A 130 -1.01 -8.70 -6.26
CA CYS A 130 -0.53 -9.64 -7.27
C CYS A 130 -1.63 -10.44 -7.93
N SER A 131 -2.88 -10.21 -7.55
CA SER A 131 -4.01 -10.96 -8.08
C SER A 131 -4.39 -10.50 -9.49
N GLY A 132 -3.90 -9.35 -9.96
CA GLY A 132 -4.23 -8.81 -11.28
C GLY A 132 -5.45 -7.87 -11.28
N ASN A 133 -5.83 -7.35 -10.11
CA ASN A 133 -6.94 -6.40 -9.98
C ASN A 133 -6.73 -5.16 -10.85
N ARG A 134 -7.80 -4.68 -11.48
CA ARG A 134 -7.78 -3.53 -12.39
C ARG A 134 -8.91 -2.56 -12.06
N GLU A 135 -8.62 -1.28 -12.07
CA GLU A 135 -9.66 -0.24 -12.02
C GLU A 135 -10.43 -0.23 -13.34
N VAL A 136 -11.73 -0.01 -13.26
CA VAL A 136 -12.63 0.08 -14.42
C VAL A 136 -13.31 1.44 -14.38
N GLY A 137 -13.44 2.10 -15.54
CA GLY A 137 -14.21 3.34 -15.67
C GLY A 137 -15.70 3.15 -15.34
N ASP A 138 -16.50 4.20 -15.50
CA ASP A 138 -17.87 4.22 -14.97
C ASP A 138 -18.85 3.20 -15.59
N SER A 139 -18.52 2.65 -16.76
CA SER A 139 -19.33 1.64 -17.44
C SER A 139 -19.12 0.23 -16.86
N ALA A 140 -20.21 -0.49 -16.65
CA ALA A 140 -20.18 -1.88 -16.22
C ALA A 140 -19.69 -2.85 -17.30
N THR A 141 -19.91 -2.52 -18.58
CA THR A 141 -19.41 -3.33 -19.70
C THR A 141 -17.91 -3.12 -19.85
N LEU A 142 -17.13 -4.19 -19.73
CA LEU A 142 -15.67 -4.14 -19.87
C LEU A 142 -15.24 -4.00 -21.34
N SER A 143 -14.20 -3.20 -21.56
CA SER A 143 -13.58 -2.88 -22.84
C SER A 143 -12.09 -2.55 -22.63
N GLU A 144 -11.29 -2.72 -23.67
CA GLU A 144 -9.86 -2.33 -23.68
C GLU A 144 -9.66 -0.85 -23.31
N THR A 145 -10.67 0.00 -23.52
CA THR A 145 -10.62 1.44 -23.25
C THR A 145 -11.05 1.86 -21.85
N ASN A 146 -11.83 1.05 -21.12
CA ASN A 146 -12.29 1.41 -19.78
C ASN A 146 -11.65 0.59 -18.66
N VAL A 147 -10.98 -0.52 -18.97
CA VAL A 147 -10.18 -1.27 -17.99
C VAL A 147 -8.78 -0.67 -17.96
N ARG A 148 -8.38 -0.13 -16.81
CA ARG A 148 -7.06 0.46 -16.64
C ARG A 148 -5.98 -0.63 -16.63
N PRO A 149 -4.71 -0.24 -16.91
CA PRO A 149 -3.59 -1.15 -16.70
C PRO A 149 -3.55 -1.69 -15.27
N ASP A 150 -2.95 -2.85 -15.10
CA ASP A 150 -2.69 -3.38 -13.75
C ASP A 150 -1.63 -2.53 -13.02
N LEU A 151 -1.34 -2.92 -11.78
CA LEU A 151 -0.37 -2.24 -10.92
C LEU A 151 1.07 -2.26 -11.48
N PHE A 152 1.36 -3.13 -12.45
CA PHE A 152 2.66 -3.20 -13.14
C PHE A 152 2.65 -2.46 -14.49
N GLY A 153 1.53 -1.82 -14.84
CA GLY A 153 1.37 -1.09 -16.10
C GLY A 153 1.03 -1.98 -17.29
N THR A 154 0.72 -3.27 -17.09
CA THR A 154 0.29 -4.16 -18.18
C THR A 154 -1.10 -3.72 -18.64
N PRO A 155 -1.28 -3.37 -19.93
CA PRO A 155 -2.58 -2.90 -20.43
C PRO A 155 -3.64 -3.99 -20.31
N ALA A 156 -4.90 -3.58 -20.26
CA ALA A 156 -6.01 -4.52 -20.44
C ALA A 156 -6.04 -4.92 -21.92
N THR A 157 -5.50 -6.09 -22.23
CA THR A 157 -5.45 -6.58 -23.62
C THR A 157 -6.77 -7.21 -24.02
N ARG A 158 -6.98 -7.36 -25.33
CA ARG A 158 -8.05 -8.20 -25.88
C ARG A 158 -8.05 -9.60 -25.30
N GLU A 159 -6.87 -10.16 -25.01
CA GLU A 159 -6.73 -11.49 -24.44
C GLU A 159 -7.37 -11.57 -23.05
N LEU A 160 -7.27 -10.51 -22.23
CA LEU A 160 -7.95 -10.46 -20.95
C LEU A 160 -9.47 -10.53 -21.13
N ILE A 161 -10.03 -9.70 -22.00
CA ILE A 161 -11.48 -9.67 -22.24
C ILE A 161 -11.96 -11.03 -22.79
N GLN A 162 -11.17 -11.67 -23.66
CA GLN A 162 -11.47 -13.01 -24.17
C GLN A 162 -11.36 -14.08 -23.07
N ALA A 163 -10.36 -13.99 -22.18
CA ALA A 163 -10.15 -14.92 -21.09
C ALA A 163 -11.26 -14.87 -20.03
N LEU A 164 -11.86 -13.70 -19.79
CA LEU A 164 -13.04 -13.55 -18.93
C LEU A 164 -14.26 -14.30 -19.47
N GLY A 165 -14.33 -14.49 -20.79
CA GLY A 165 -15.42 -15.19 -21.45
C GLY A 165 -16.78 -14.50 -21.27
N THR A 166 -17.85 -15.30 -21.27
CA THR A 166 -19.21 -14.81 -21.06
C THR A 166 -19.52 -14.67 -19.57
N PRO A 167 -20.19 -13.57 -19.16
CA PRO A 167 -20.73 -13.43 -17.82
C PRO A 167 -21.51 -14.67 -17.36
N LYS A 168 -21.18 -15.16 -16.15
CA LYS A 168 -21.93 -16.23 -15.47
C LYS A 168 -23.18 -15.67 -14.77
N ALA A 169 -23.08 -14.47 -14.23
CA ALA A 169 -24.19 -13.75 -13.59
C ALA A 169 -24.01 -12.24 -13.74
N GLU A 170 -25.12 -11.51 -13.79
CA GLU A 170 -25.17 -10.06 -13.93
C GLU A 170 -26.24 -9.47 -13.01
N TRP A 171 -25.97 -8.29 -12.47
CA TRP A 171 -26.89 -7.55 -11.60
C TRP A 171 -27.12 -6.11 -12.10
N PRO A 172 -28.20 -5.46 -11.67
CA PRO A 172 -28.47 -4.07 -12.03
C PRO A 172 -27.31 -3.15 -11.66
N THR A 173 -26.83 -2.42 -12.66
CA THR A 173 -25.65 -1.58 -12.51
C THR A 173 -26.08 -0.17 -12.12
N LYS A 174 -25.55 0.32 -11.01
CA LYS A 174 -25.68 1.72 -10.59
C LYS A 174 -24.35 2.42 -10.86
N PRO A 175 -24.35 3.69 -11.33
CA PRO A 175 -23.12 4.43 -11.54
C PRO A 175 -22.31 4.48 -10.25
N ALA A 176 -20.98 4.38 -10.37
CA ALA A 176 -20.07 4.31 -9.23
C ALA A 176 -20.17 5.53 -8.29
N ASN A 177 -20.74 6.64 -8.78
CA ASN A 177 -20.86 7.92 -8.08
C ASN A 177 -22.30 8.48 -8.06
N THR A 178 -23.28 7.72 -7.54
CA THR A 178 -24.68 8.22 -7.41
C THR A 178 -25.21 8.27 -5.98
N ASP A 179 -24.45 7.78 -4.99
CA ASP A 179 -24.81 7.91 -3.58
C ASP A 179 -23.77 8.80 -2.87
N GLY A 180 -24.07 10.09 -2.76
CA GLY A 180 -23.30 11.00 -1.90
C GLY A 180 -22.71 12.26 -2.53
N LEU A 181 -23.38 12.86 -3.53
CA LEU A 181 -23.26 14.30 -3.77
C LEU A 181 -24.66 14.92 -3.84
N THR A 182 -25.40 14.85 -2.73
CA THR A 182 -26.39 15.91 -2.48
C THR A 182 -25.60 17.20 -2.33
N THR A 183 -25.51 17.95 -3.42
CA THR A 183 -25.11 19.35 -3.39
C THR A 183 -26.16 20.08 -2.57
N ASP A 184 -25.90 20.16 -1.27
CA ASP A 184 -26.47 21.19 -0.42
C ASP A 184 -26.03 22.54 -1.02
N PRO A 185 -26.94 23.40 -1.50
CA PRO A 185 -26.57 24.67 -2.14
C PRO A 185 -25.95 25.68 -1.17
N ALA A 186 -25.61 25.29 0.06
CA ALA A 186 -24.99 26.13 1.08
C ALA A 186 -23.45 26.17 1.07
N ILE A 187 -22.76 25.42 0.20
CA ILE A 187 -21.29 25.50 0.09
C ILE A 187 -20.88 25.78 -1.36
N ALA A 188 -21.18 27.00 -1.81
CA ALA A 188 -20.55 27.57 -2.98
C ALA A 188 -19.07 27.86 -2.68
N ALA A 189 -18.21 27.09 -3.34
CA ALA A 189 -16.89 27.44 -3.87
C ALA A 189 -16.11 28.57 -3.18
N THR A 190 -15.06 28.19 -2.45
CA THR A 190 -13.84 29.02 -2.40
C THR A 190 -12.79 28.36 -3.31
N PRO A 191 -12.32 29.01 -4.39
CA PRO A 191 -11.30 28.44 -5.25
C PRO A 191 -9.95 28.40 -4.51
N ALA A 192 -9.30 27.24 -4.53
CA ALA A 192 -7.91 27.09 -4.18
C ALA A 192 -7.06 27.76 -5.27
N SER A 193 -6.59 28.98 -5.01
CA SER A 193 -5.56 29.63 -5.82
C SER A 193 -4.19 29.10 -5.41
N ALA A 194 -3.61 28.28 -6.28
CA ALA A 194 -2.17 28.11 -6.35
C ALA A 194 -1.53 29.41 -6.86
N THR A 195 -0.75 30.07 -6.02
CA THR A 195 0.35 30.98 -6.42
C THR A 195 1.34 31.00 -5.27
N GLY A 196 2.50 30.36 -5.48
CA GLY A 196 3.64 30.59 -4.62
C GLY A 196 4.28 31.94 -4.93
N PRO A 197 4.84 32.63 -3.93
CA PRO A 197 6.02 33.43 -4.10
C PRO A 197 7.23 32.65 -3.57
N SER A 198 8.19 32.42 -4.47
CA SER A 198 9.58 32.22 -4.11
C SER A 198 10.11 33.52 -3.48
N ASP A 199 10.10 33.62 -2.15
CA ASP A 199 10.76 34.70 -1.43
C ASP A 199 12.03 34.20 -0.72
N PRO A 200 13.23 34.62 -1.18
CA PRO A 200 14.49 34.37 -0.51
C PRO A 200 14.68 35.37 0.63
N SER A 201 14.06 35.12 1.78
CA SER A 201 14.36 35.83 3.03
C SER A 201 14.42 34.86 4.20
N LEU A 202 15.52 34.09 4.22
CA LEU A 202 15.96 33.29 5.35
C LEU A 202 16.18 34.19 6.57
N SER A 203 15.15 34.26 7.43
CA SER A 203 15.28 34.71 8.80
C SER A 203 16.13 33.69 9.57
N LEU A 204 17.38 34.07 9.78
CA LEU A 204 18.51 33.35 10.39
C LEU A 204 18.33 32.96 11.88
N TRP A 205 17.10 32.70 12.35
CA TRP A 205 16.81 32.55 13.79
C TRP A 205 16.83 31.09 14.29
N TRP A 206 16.93 30.09 13.42
CA TRP A 206 16.98 28.67 13.82
C TRP A 206 18.40 28.11 14.03
N LEU A 207 19.45 28.90 13.77
CA LEU A 207 20.85 28.45 13.89
C LEU A 207 21.45 28.54 15.30
N LEU A 208 20.68 28.92 16.33
CA LEU A 208 21.19 29.07 17.72
C LEU A 208 20.69 28.04 18.74
N LEU A 209 19.97 26.98 18.33
CA LEU A 209 19.44 25.96 19.26
C LEU A 209 20.18 24.60 19.26
N LEU A 210 21.40 24.55 18.71
CA LEU A 210 22.28 23.36 18.84
C LEU A 210 23.69 23.76 19.30
N ILE A 211 23.78 24.33 20.51
CA ILE A 211 25.04 24.30 21.27
C ILE A 211 25.10 22.95 22.02
N PRO A 212 26.06 22.07 21.72
CA PRO A 212 26.25 20.83 22.48
C PRO A 212 26.79 21.17 23.87
N VAL A 213 26.01 20.83 24.90
CA VAL A 213 26.46 20.81 26.29
C VAL A 213 27.52 19.71 26.46
N GLY A 214 28.75 20.12 26.76
CA GLY A 214 29.59 19.42 27.74
C GLY A 214 30.29 18.14 27.30
N THR A 215 31.39 18.28 26.57
CA THR A 215 32.54 17.37 26.67
C THR A 215 33.12 17.44 28.08
N GLY A 216 32.95 16.40 28.90
CA GLY A 216 33.44 16.48 30.28
C GLY A 216 33.50 15.20 31.12
N THR A 217 33.66 13.98 30.59
CA THR A 217 33.79 12.78 31.46
C THR A 217 34.59 11.60 30.88
N LEU A 218 35.54 11.81 29.95
CA LEU A 218 36.33 10.68 29.39
C LEU A 218 37.86 10.86 29.39
N TYR A 219 38.39 11.86 30.09
CA TYR A 219 39.84 12.11 30.12
C TYR A 219 40.58 11.63 31.39
N ALA A 220 39.93 10.84 32.25
CA ALA A 220 40.53 10.39 33.51
C ALA A 220 41.07 8.95 33.52
N TRP A 221 41.05 8.21 32.40
CA TRP A 221 41.44 6.79 32.40
C TRP A 221 42.84 6.49 31.81
N PHE A 222 43.53 7.46 31.22
CA PHE A 222 44.82 7.23 30.55
C PHE A 222 45.97 8.02 31.17
N ARG A 223 46.22 7.87 32.47
CA ARG A 223 47.52 8.24 33.06
C ARG A 223 47.74 7.67 34.46
N ARG A 224 48.16 6.40 34.57
CA ARG A 224 49.12 6.01 35.61
C ARG A 224 50.09 4.93 35.11
N PRO A 225 51.34 4.98 35.59
CA PRO A 225 52.51 4.51 34.86
C PRO A 225 52.95 3.10 35.24
N SER A 226 53.59 2.45 34.29
CA SER A 226 54.33 1.19 34.43
C SER A 226 55.43 1.25 35.50
N ARG A 227 55.40 0.35 36.47
CA ARG A 227 56.59 -0.11 37.21
C ARG A 227 56.58 -1.64 37.37
N SER A 228 57.50 -2.26 36.61
CA SER A 228 58.39 -3.39 36.93
C SER A 228 57.91 -4.57 37.81
N ARG A 229 57.97 -5.80 37.22
CA ARG A 229 58.87 -6.94 37.58
C ARG A 229 59.26 -7.08 39.07
N THR A 230 59.22 -8.22 39.77
CA THR A 230 59.37 -9.67 39.46
C THR A 230 58.87 -10.51 40.69
N PRO A 231 59.30 -11.77 40.98
CA PRO A 231 58.43 -12.95 41.00
C PRO A 231 58.33 -13.61 42.40
N GLY A 232 57.51 -14.65 42.57
CA GLY A 232 57.52 -15.45 43.80
C GLY A 232 56.41 -16.49 43.86
N SER A 233 56.82 -17.75 43.88
CA SER A 233 56.02 -18.97 43.78
C SER A 233 55.58 -19.45 45.20
N PRO A 234 55.22 -20.73 45.42
CA PRO A 234 53.85 -21.20 45.66
C PRO A 234 53.65 -21.74 47.09
N ALA A 235 52.41 -22.11 47.42
CA ALA A 235 52.08 -23.18 48.36
C ALA A 235 50.73 -23.79 47.97
#